data_AF-W9J7U3-F1
#
_entry.id   AF-W9J7U3-F1
#
_cell.length_a   1.000
_cell.length_b   1.000
_cell.length_c   1.000
_cell.angle_alpha   90.00
_cell.angle_beta   90.00
_cell.angle_gamma   90.00
#
_symmetry.space_group_name_H-M   'P 1'
#
loop_
_entity.id
_entity.type
_entity.pdbx_description
1 polymer ?
#
loop_
_entity_poly.entity_id
_entity_poly.type
_entity_poly.pdbx_seq_one_letter_code
_entity_poly.pdbx_strand_id
1 'polypeptide(L)'
;MATPWPQDEIWPTDYREHATNLSKYLQKALSAIDNGDGLPVASRGVRVALIGALTLIVKMQSTPDLGHVYEAVKIGQVETKAAAESLAHHVNSLKNELNETNTKAQQTMEVVQRNSEIAMDAKTAAKEATEIGKATMKMIRDMKLVSQQNHASITPTYANVMARGGLATSIHNPQNQKASPVQTVREIIINIRDPVTIANIRAMSPRSLKSHVDLAIAQSSNEHIEKIKVVSSNQLRSGDLSIKTATSSDMVALRQFAEDWEQKIGNGATVRIPTYGVLVHGVRTSSMDMDNFELIRDGLLQDNKPFIPTAEIKYIGWLTRSSSSKSASSVVVEFTRPEDANKVIDEGLIWQGEVFQCELYDRQCRVRQCFQCHKYGHIGTQCKATITCGYCAQEHPTRDCPTKSDRDAPRK
;
A
#
# COMPACT_ATOMS: atom_id res chain seq x y z
N MET A 1 28.16 -4.04 2.55
CA MET A 1 27.29 -4.81 1.64
C MET A 1 25.88 -4.75 2.18
N ALA A 2 25.07 -3.85 1.63
CA ALA A 2 23.67 -3.70 1.98
C ALA A 2 22.83 -4.63 1.09
N THR A 3 21.79 -5.20 1.66
CA THR A 3 20.89 -6.17 1.02
C THR A 3 20.06 -5.48 -0.08
N PRO A 4 20.02 -5.99 -1.32
CA PRO A 4 19.21 -5.42 -2.40
C PRO A 4 17.70 -5.65 -2.19
N TRP A 5 16.86 -4.91 -2.92
CA TRP A 5 15.42 -5.17 -3.00
C TRP A 5 15.16 -6.50 -3.75
N PRO A 6 14.11 -7.25 -3.41
CA PRO A 6 13.93 -8.59 -3.99
C PRO A 6 13.48 -8.52 -5.47
N GLN A 7 14.21 -9.20 -6.36
CA GLN A 7 13.75 -9.56 -7.71
C GLN A 7 14.10 -11.00 -8.08
N ASP A 8 13.20 -11.63 -8.83
CA ASP A 8 13.21 -13.04 -9.28
C ASP A 8 14.30 -13.29 -10.34
N GLU A 9 15.20 -14.24 -10.05
CA GLU A 9 16.39 -14.57 -10.84
C GLU A 9 16.15 -15.75 -11.81
N ILE A 10 16.78 -15.70 -12.99
CA ILE A 10 16.96 -16.84 -13.92
C ILE A 10 18.48 -17.02 -14.13
N TRP A 11 19.04 -18.15 -13.69
CA TRP A 11 20.47 -18.50 -13.74
C TRP A 11 20.83 -19.35 -14.98
N PRO A 12 22.10 -19.28 -15.46
CA PRO A 12 22.78 -20.52 -15.83
C PRO A 12 24.30 -20.56 -15.48
N THR A 13 24.68 -21.41 -14.52
CA THR A 13 25.79 -22.40 -14.56
C THR A 13 25.88 -23.07 -13.18
N ASP A 14 25.96 -24.41 -13.16
CA ASP A 14 25.60 -25.24 -12.00
C ASP A 14 26.59 -25.09 -10.83
N TYR A 15 26.27 -24.16 -9.92
CA TYR A 15 27.00 -23.91 -8.68
C TYR A 15 27.12 -25.17 -7.81
N ARG A 16 26.28 -26.20 -8.02
CA ARG A 16 26.36 -27.47 -7.29
C ARG A 16 27.58 -28.28 -7.70
N GLU A 17 28.04 -28.21 -8.95
CA GLU A 17 29.24 -28.92 -9.41
C GLU A 17 30.50 -28.33 -8.75
N HIS A 18 30.60 -27.00 -8.71
CA HIS A 18 31.67 -26.29 -8.00
C HIS A 18 31.65 -26.56 -6.51
N ALA A 19 30.46 -26.52 -5.88
CA ALA A 19 30.28 -26.87 -4.48
C ALA A 19 30.73 -28.31 -4.17
N THR A 20 30.47 -29.25 -5.10
CA THR A 20 30.87 -30.66 -4.96
C THR A 20 32.39 -30.82 -5.03
N ASN A 21 33.04 -30.14 -5.98
CA ASN A 21 34.50 -30.18 -6.12
C ASN A 21 35.21 -29.51 -4.95
N LEU A 22 34.69 -28.38 -4.47
CA LEU A 22 35.20 -27.68 -3.29
C LEU A 22 35.03 -28.53 -2.01
N SER A 23 33.88 -29.20 -1.85
CA SER A 23 33.64 -30.13 -0.74
C SER A 23 34.69 -31.25 -0.68
N LYS A 24 34.96 -31.90 -1.83
CA LYS A 24 36.00 -32.93 -1.94
C LYS A 24 37.39 -32.42 -1.55
N TYR A 25 37.74 -31.21 -2.01
CA TYR A 25 39.02 -30.58 -1.68
C TYR A 25 39.16 -30.31 -0.17
N LEU A 26 38.14 -29.73 0.46
CA LEU A 26 38.14 -29.42 1.88
C LEU A 26 38.14 -30.68 2.77
N GLN A 27 37.45 -31.74 2.37
CA GLN A 27 37.50 -33.04 3.04
C GLN A 27 38.91 -33.65 3.00
N LYS A 28 39.60 -33.55 1.86
CA LYS A 28 40.98 -34.02 1.71
C LYS A 28 41.95 -33.20 2.57
N ALA A 29 41.78 -31.88 2.63
CA ALA A 29 42.56 -31.00 3.48
C ALA A 29 42.34 -31.29 4.98
N LEU A 30 41.10 -31.52 5.39
CA LEU A 30 40.77 -31.91 6.77
C LEU A 30 41.38 -33.26 7.15
N SER A 31 41.34 -34.23 6.23
CA SER A 31 41.94 -35.56 6.44
C SER A 31 43.47 -35.48 6.56
N ALA A 32 44.13 -34.62 5.79
CA ALA A 32 45.56 -34.40 5.89
C ALA A 32 45.97 -33.77 7.24
N ILE A 33 45.14 -32.85 7.76
CA ILE A 33 45.32 -32.25 9.09
C ILE A 33 45.11 -33.28 10.20
N ASP A 34 44.13 -34.17 10.05
CA ASP A 34 43.83 -35.20 11.05
C ASP A 34 44.85 -36.35 11.06
N ASN A 35 45.52 -36.63 9.93
CA ASN A 35 46.49 -37.72 9.79
C ASN A 35 47.95 -37.32 10.09
N GLY A 36 48.24 -36.03 10.32
CA GLY A 36 49.51 -35.61 10.93
C GLY A 36 50.76 -35.68 10.05
N ASP A 37 50.67 -35.30 8.76
CA ASP A 37 51.86 -35.14 7.92
C ASP A 37 52.51 -33.75 8.12
N GLY A 38 53.28 -33.64 9.20
CA GLY A 38 54.53 -32.86 9.17
C GLY A 38 54.50 -31.33 9.17
N LEU A 39 53.42 -30.66 9.59
CA LEU A 39 53.51 -29.25 9.99
C LEU A 39 53.13 -29.02 11.47
N PRO A 40 53.96 -28.29 12.24
CA PRO A 40 53.69 -28.03 13.65
C PRO A 40 52.47 -27.11 13.77
N VAL A 41 51.41 -27.62 14.40
CA VAL A 41 50.27 -26.84 14.89
C VAL A 41 49.48 -26.11 13.79
N ALA A 42 48.79 -26.88 12.93
CA ALA A 42 47.56 -26.35 12.31
C ALA A 42 46.55 -26.14 13.45
N SER A 43 46.41 -24.89 13.89
CA SER A 43 45.67 -24.52 15.09
C SER A 43 44.26 -25.13 15.07
N ARG A 44 43.73 -25.48 16.24
CA ARG A 44 42.32 -25.87 16.44
C ARG A 44 41.34 -24.95 15.67
N GLY A 45 41.71 -23.69 15.45
CA GLY A 45 40.97 -22.74 14.61
C GLY A 45 40.89 -23.09 13.12
N VAL A 46 41.96 -23.60 12.50
CA VAL A 46 41.95 -24.02 11.07
C VAL A 46 41.00 -25.21 10.88
N ARG A 47 41.03 -26.18 11.79
CA ARG A 47 40.12 -27.33 11.77
C ARG A 47 38.66 -26.89 11.88
N VAL A 48 38.35 -25.99 12.81
CA VAL A 48 37.00 -25.45 12.99
C VAL A 48 36.55 -24.66 11.76
N ALA A 49 37.44 -23.88 11.14
CA ALA A 49 37.13 -23.14 9.92
C ALA A 49 36.80 -24.07 8.73
N LEU A 50 37.57 -25.15 8.54
CA LEU A 50 37.30 -26.15 7.49
C LEU A 50 35.98 -26.89 7.70
N ILE A 51 35.67 -27.28 8.95
CA ILE A 51 34.38 -27.91 9.29
C ILE A 51 33.22 -26.93 9.06
N GLY A 52 33.40 -25.65 9.42
CA GLY A 52 32.43 -24.60 9.16
C GLY A 52 32.16 -24.39 7.66
N ALA A 53 33.22 -24.36 6.84
CA ALA A 53 33.12 -24.25 5.39
C ALA A 53 32.40 -25.46 4.76
N LEU A 54 32.71 -26.69 5.20
CA LEU A 54 32.01 -27.90 4.75
C LEU A 54 30.51 -27.87 5.10
N THR A 55 30.18 -27.42 6.31
CA THR A 55 28.78 -27.31 6.75
C THR A 55 28.01 -26.30 5.90
N LEU A 56 28.64 -25.19 5.54
CA LEU A 56 28.04 -24.18 4.67
C LEU A 56 27.80 -24.72 3.25
N ILE A 57 28.78 -25.43 2.68
CA ILE A 57 28.66 -26.04 1.34
C ILE A 57 27.54 -27.07 1.29
N VAL A 58 27.42 -27.93 2.30
CA VAL A 58 26.31 -28.91 2.39
C VAL A 58 24.96 -28.20 2.48
N LYS A 59 24.87 -27.10 3.24
CA LYS A 59 23.64 -26.29 3.30
C LYS A 59 23.29 -25.70 1.92
N MET A 60 24.27 -25.13 1.21
CA MET A 60 24.07 -24.60 -0.14
C MET A 60 23.71 -25.68 -1.18
N GLN A 61 24.19 -26.92 -0.99
CA GLN A 61 23.78 -28.06 -1.82
C GLN A 61 22.39 -28.58 -1.46
N SER A 62 21.94 -28.41 -0.21
CA SER A 62 20.59 -28.82 0.22
C SER A 62 19.49 -27.79 -0.06
N THR A 63 19.84 -26.53 -0.38
CA THR A 63 18.86 -25.52 -0.76
C THR A 63 18.33 -25.80 -2.18
N PRO A 64 17.00 -25.82 -2.40
CA PRO A 64 16.41 -25.99 -3.72
C PRO A 64 16.98 -24.95 -4.71
N ASP A 65 17.30 -25.38 -5.93
CA ASP A 65 17.77 -24.48 -6.97
C ASP A 65 16.63 -23.52 -7.35
N LEU A 66 16.98 -22.27 -7.62
CA LEU A 66 16.02 -21.28 -8.06
C LEU A 66 15.36 -21.69 -9.39
N GLY A 67 16.03 -22.48 -10.23
CA GLY A 67 15.41 -23.11 -11.39
C GLY A 67 14.24 -24.03 -11.06
N HIS A 68 14.31 -24.79 -9.97
CA HIS A 68 13.19 -25.62 -9.50
C HIS A 68 12.05 -24.79 -8.92
N VAL A 69 12.37 -23.70 -8.22
CA VAL A 69 11.36 -22.76 -7.73
C VAL A 69 10.69 -22.04 -8.91
N TYR A 70 11.47 -21.60 -9.90
CA TYR A 70 10.98 -20.98 -11.13
C TYR A 70 10.06 -21.91 -11.91
N GLU A 71 10.44 -23.17 -12.11
CA GLU A 71 9.58 -24.15 -12.79
C GLU A 71 8.33 -24.48 -11.96
N ALA A 72 8.43 -24.59 -10.63
CA ALA A 72 7.25 -24.75 -9.78
C ALA A 72 6.29 -23.55 -9.85
N VAL A 73 6.84 -22.34 -9.90
CA VAL A 73 6.07 -21.09 -10.08
C VAL A 73 5.43 -21.05 -11.47
N LYS A 74 6.15 -21.46 -12.51
CA LYS A 74 5.65 -21.53 -13.89
C LYS A 74 4.52 -22.56 -14.03
N ILE A 75 4.66 -23.73 -13.41
CA ILE A 75 3.60 -24.74 -13.34
C ILE A 75 2.38 -24.17 -12.60
N GLY A 76 2.59 -23.51 -11.46
CA GLY A 76 1.51 -22.84 -10.72
C GLY A 76 0.83 -21.72 -11.52
N GLN A 77 1.58 -20.97 -12.34
CA GLN A 77 1.01 -19.96 -13.24
C GLN A 77 0.11 -20.59 -14.32
N VAL A 78 0.51 -21.75 -14.86
CA VAL A 78 -0.30 -22.46 -15.85
C VAL A 78 -1.59 -23.00 -15.22
N GLU A 79 -1.50 -23.61 -14.03
CA GLU A 79 -2.66 -24.13 -13.30
C GLU A 79 -3.64 -23.01 -12.89
N THR A 80 -3.12 -21.87 -12.42
CA THR A 80 -3.96 -20.71 -12.05
C THR A 80 -4.62 -20.08 -13.26
N LYS A 81 -3.94 -20.02 -14.41
CA LYS A 81 -4.54 -19.56 -15.67
C LYS A 81 -5.67 -20.48 -16.14
N ALA A 82 -5.46 -21.80 -16.11
CA ALA A 82 -6.50 -22.77 -16.47
C ALA A 82 -7.71 -22.69 -15.53
N ALA A 83 -7.49 -22.50 -14.22
CA ALA A 83 -8.56 -22.29 -13.26
C ALA A 83 -9.34 -20.99 -13.51
N ALA A 84 -8.66 -19.90 -13.87
CA ALA A 84 -9.28 -18.63 -14.21
C ALA A 84 -10.15 -18.72 -15.47
N GLU A 85 -9.68 -19.42 -16.51
CA GLU A 85 -10.44 -19.67 -17.73
C GLU A 85 -11.70 -20.52 -17.46
N SER A 86 -11.58 -21.56 -16.63
CA SER A 86 -12.71 -22.38 -16.18
C SER A 86 -13.75 -21.59 -15.38
N LEU A 87 -13.29 -20.70 -14.50
CA LEU A 87 -14.17 -19.80 -13.74
C LEU A 87 -14.88 -18.80 -14.66
N ALA A 88 -14.18 -18.23 -15.64
CA ALA A 88 -14.78 -17.33 -16.62
C ALA A 88 -15.89 -18.02 -17.43
N HIS A 89 -15.67 -19.28 -17.81
CA HIS A 89 -16.70 -20.09 -18.47
C HIS A 89 -17.92 -20.31 -17.56
N HIS A 90 -17.72 -20.66 -16.29
CA HIS A 90 -18.81 -20.83 -15.33
C HIS A 90 -19.61 -19.54 -15.11
N VAL A 91 -18.94 -18.40 -14.98
CA VAL A 91 -19.61 -17.10 -14.82
C VAL A 91 -20.47 -16.77 -16.04
N ASN A 92 -19.97 -17.04 -17.26
CA ASN A 92 -20.75 -16.85 -18.47
C ASN A 92 -21.96 -17.79 -18.56
N SER A 93 -21.82 -19.06 -18.13
CA SER A 93 -22.95 -20.00 -18.05
C SER A 93 -24.03 -19.49 -17.07
N LEU A 94 -23.63 -19.09 -15.87
CA LEU A 94 -24.53 -18.54 -14.86
C LEU A 94 -25.23 -17.26 -15.34
N LYS A 95 -24.52 -16.41 -16.08
CA LYS A 95 -25.12 -15.21 -16.69
C LYS A 95 -26.22 -15.57 -17.70
N ASN A 96 -26.00 -16.61 -18.50
CA ASN A 96 -26.98 -17.07 -19.48
C ASN A 96 -28.21 -17.68 -18.79
N GLU A 97 -28.01 -18.51 -17.77
CA GLU A 97 -29.10 -19.07 -16.95
C GLU A 97 -29.89 -17.96 -16.22
N LEU A 98 -29.21 -16.94 -15.72
CA LEU A 98 -29.86 -15.78 -15.09
C LEU A 98 -30.72 -15.00 -16.09
N ASN A 99 -30.24 -14.83 -17.32
CA ASN A 99 -31.02 -14.19 -18.37
C ASN A 99 -32.25 -15.02 -18.75
N GLU A 100 -32.12 -16.34 -18.85
CA GLU A 100 -33.25 -17.23 -19.16
C GLU A 100 -34.28 -17.30 -18.02
N THR A 101 -33.83 -17.29 -16.77
CA THR A 101 -34.74 -17.22 -15.62
C THR A 101 -35.45 -15.87 -15.56
N ASN A 102 -34.76 -14.78 -15.90
CA ASN A 102 -35.36 -13.45 -15.97
C ASN A 102 -36.44 -13.36 -17.07
N THR A 103 -36.22 -13.94 -18.26
CA THR A 103 -37.24 -13.96 -19.32
C THR A 103 -38.45 -14.81 -18.93
N LYS A 104 -38.25 -15.96 -18.27
CA LYS A 104 -39.36 -16.77 -17.71
C LYS A 104 -40.14 -16.01 -16.63
N ALA A 105 -39.45 -15.25 -15.77
CA ALA A 105 -40.09 -14.43 -14.76
C ALA A 105 -40.96 -13.32 -15.40
N GLN A 106 -40.47 -12.65 -16.45
CA GLN A 106 -41.25 -11.67 -17.20
C GLN A 106 -42.51 -12.28 -17.84
N GLN A 107 -42.38 -13.43 -18.50
CA GLN A 107 -43.53 -14.15 -19.07
C GLN A 107 -44.56 -14.54 -18.02
N THR A 108 -44.09 -14.98 -16.84
CA THR A 108 -44.97 -15.32 -15.72
C THR A 108 -45.71 -14.09 -15.22
N MET A 109 -45.03 -12.94 -15.14
CA MET A 109 -45.64 -11.68 -14.73
C MET A 109 -46.74 -11.23 -15.71
N GLU A 110 -46.54 -11.41 -17.01
CA GLU A 110 -47.59 -11.14 -18.01
C GLU A 110 -48.81 -12.06 -17.86
N VAL A 111 -48.60 -13.35 -17.56
CA VAL A 111 -49.70 -14.29 -17.31
C VAL A 111 -50.47 -13.92 -16.04
N VAL A 112 -49.77 -13.55 -14.97
CA VAL A 112 -50.40 -13.07 -13.72
C VAL A 112 -51.21 -11.80 -13.98
N GLN A 113 -50.68 -10.87 -14.78
CA GLN A 113 -51.39 -9.65 -15.16
C GLN A 113 -52.68 -9.97 -15.92
N ARG A 114 -52.62 -10.82 -16.96
CA ARG A 114 -53.81 -11.28 -17.69
C ARG A 114 -54.83 -11.98 -16.79
N ASN A 115 -54.37 -12.84 -15.88
CA ASN A 115 -55.26 -13.51 -14.93
C ASN A 115 -55.91 -12.53 -13.95
N SER A 116 -55.22 -11.45 -13.58
CA SER A 116 -55.78 -10.40 -12.73
C SER A 116 -56.90 -9.61 -13.44
N GLU A 117 -56.76 -9.36 -14.73
CA GLU A 117 -57.76 -8.72 -15.58
C GLU A 117 -59.01 -9.62 -15.70
N ILE A 118 -58.81 -10.91 -16.00
CA ILE A 118 -59.90 -11.90 -16.03
C ILE A 118 -60.62 -11.98 -14.68
N ALA A 119 -59.88 -11.92 -13.57
CA ALA A 119 -60.48 -11.92 -12.22
C ALA A 119 -61.28 -10.65 -11.93
N MET A 120 -60.86 -9.48 -12.44
CA MET A 120 -61.66 -8.25 -12.37
C MET A 120 -62.95 -8.36 -13.18
N ASP A 121 -62.88 -8.90 -14.39
CA ASP A 121 -64.05 -9.11 -15.24
C ASP A 121 -65.05 -10.09 -14.59
N ALA A 122 -64.54 -11.21 -14.06
CA ALA A 122 -65.34 -12.18 -13.33
C ALA A 122 -65.99 -11.57 -12.07
N LYS A 123 -65.27 -10.70 -11.35
CA LYS A 123 -65.83 -9.95 -10.20
C LYS A 123 -66.93 -8.99 -10.62
N THR A 124 -66.83 -8.39 -11.79
CA THR A 124 -67.84 -7.49 -12.35
C THR A 124 -69.09 -8.27 -12.76
N ALA A 125 -68.92 -9.37 -13.48
CA ALA A 125 -70.01 -10.30 -13.81
C ALA A 125 -70.69 -10.89 -12.56
N ALA A 126 -69.93 -11.24 -11.53
CA ALA A 126 -70.47 -11.71 -10.27
C ALA A 126 -71.31 -10.63 -9.55
N LYS A 127 -70.88 -9.36 -9.60
CA LYS A 127 -71.68 -8.23 -9.08
C LYS A 127 -73.01 -8.13 -9.82
N GLU A 128 -73.00 -8.17 -11.14
CA GLU A 128 -74.22 -8.17 -11.97
C GLU A 128 -75.14 -9.35 -11.62
N ALA A 129 -74.59 -10.56 -11.52
CA ALA A 129 -75.33 -11.75 -11.12
C ALA A 129 -75.91 -11.63 -9.70
N THR A 130 -75.20 -11.00 -8.75
CA THR A 130 -75.75 -10.71 -7.42
C THR A 130 -76.85 -9.65 -7.44
N GLU A 131 -76.80 -8.65 -8.31
CA GLU A 131 -77.89 -7.68 -8.46
C GLU A 131 -79.13 -8.34 -9.10
N ILE A 132 -78.93 -9.20 -10.10
CA ILE A 132 -79.99 -10.05 -10.66
C ILE A 132 -80.56 -10.95 -9.57
N GLY A 133 -79.70 -11.65 -8.81
CA GLY A 133 -80.08 -12.49 -7.69
C GLY A 133 -80.79 -11.73 -6.57
N LYS A 134 -80.41 -10.48 -6.28
CA LYS A 134 -81.13 -9.59 -5.35
C LYS A 134 -82.49 -9.20 -5.91
N ALA A 135 -82.63 -8.96 -7.21
CA ALA A 135 -83.93 -8.70 -7.86
C ALA A 135 -84.84 -9.94 -7.83
N THR A 136 -84.30 -11.12 -8.11
CA THR A 136 -85.02 -12.39 -8.00
C THR A 136 -85.35 -12.72 -6.54
N MET A 137 -84.44 -12.45 -5.59
CA MET A 137 -84.68 -12.61 -4.16
C MET A 137 -85.66 -11.56 -3.63
N LYS A 138 -85.75 -10.35 -4.21
CA LYS A 138 -86.82 -9.39 -3.91
C LYS A 138 -88.18 -9.95 -4.34
N MET A 139 -88.25 -10.57 -5.52
CA MET A 139 -89.45 -11.29 -5.97
C MET A 139 -89.79 -12.52 -5.11
N ILE A 140 -88.80 -13.26 -4.61
CA ILE A 140 -88.99 -14.43 -3.71
C ILE A 140 -89.31 -14.00 -2.26
N ARG A 141 -88.75 -12.88 -1.79
CA ARG A 141 -88.97 -12.33 -0.44
C ARG A 141 -90.36 -11.69 -0.30
N ASP A 142 -90.99 -11.32 -1.41
CA ASP A 142 -92.43 -11.04 -1.48
C ASP A 142 -93.30 -12.32 -1.30
N MET A 143 -92.68 -13.51 -1.18
CA MET A 143 -93.38 -14.80 -1.08
C MET A 143 -93.04 -15.69 0.13
N LYS A 144 -92.21 -15.28 1.09
CA LYS A 144 -92.14 -16.00 2.39
C LYS A 144 -91.40 -15.23 3.48
N LEU A 145 -92.10 -15.00 4.58
CA LEU A 145 -91.54 -14.57 5.86
C LEU A 145 -91.02 -15.80 6.63
N VAL A 146 -89.84 -15.70 7.26
CA VAL A 146 -89.55 -16.03 8.68
C VAL A 146 -88.02 -16.10 8.93
N SER A 147 -87.66 -15.52 10.09
CA SER A 147 -86.41 -15.29 10.84
C SER A 147 -85.24 -16.30 10.83
N GLN A 148 -84.00 -15.83 11.07
CA GLN A 148 -83.27 -15.92 12.36
C GLN A 148 -81.86 -15.26 12.37
N GLN A 149 -81.40 -14.93 13.58
CA GLN A 149 -80.22 -14.14 13.99
C GLN A 149 -78.89 -14.93 14.01
N ASN A 150 -77.72 -14.24 13.97
CA ASN A 150 -76.70 -14.23 15.05
C ASN A 150 -75.33 -13.59 14.69
N HIS A 151 -74.87 -12.67 15.57
CA HIS A 151 -73.54 -12.35 16.14
C HIS A 151 -72.22 -12.43 15.31
N ALA A 152 -71.46 -11.32 15.19
CA ALA A 152 -70.30 -10.83 16.01
C ALA A 152 -68.94 -11.38 15.50
N SER A 153 -67.76 -10.74 15.51
CA SER A 153 -67.20 -9.47 16.00
C SER A 153 -65.84 -9.27 15.30
N ILE A 154 -65.41 -8.02 15.11
CA ILE A 154 -64.07 -7.61 14.65
C ILE A 154 -63.40 -6.84 15.79
N THR A 155 -62.16 -7.17 16.15
CA THR A 155 -61.16 -6.20 16.66
C THR A 155 -59.72 -6.70 16.46
N PRO A 156 -58.76 -5.79 16.16
CA PRO A 156 -57.35 -6.09 15.87
C PRO A 156 -56.46 -6.09 17.14
N THR A 157 -55.34 -6.81 17.09
CA THR A 157 -54.50 -7.11 18.27
C THR A 157 -53.20 -6.28 18.34
N TYR A 158 -53.04 -5.65 19.52
CA TYR A 158 -51.92 -5.18 20.34
C TYR A 158 -50.41 -5.37 19.95
N ALA A 159 -50.03 -6.03 18.86
CA ALA A 159 -48.62 -6.37 18.59
C ALA A 159 -47.76 -5.22 18.00
N ASN A 160 -48.30 -4.00 17.87
CA ASN A 160 -47.64 -2.85 17.26
C ASN A 160 -47.02 -1.85 18.27
N VAL A 161 -46.84 -2.22 19.55
CA VAL A 161 -46.44 -1.28 20.64
C VAL A 161 -45.17 -1.71 21.42
N MET A 162 -44.41 -2.71 20.98
CA MET A 162 -43.12 -3.10 21.61
C MET A 162 -41.89 -2.68 20.79
N ALA A 163 -41.95 -1.51 20.14
CA ALA A 163 -40.77 -0.80 19.69
C ALA A 163 -40.33 0.18 20.80
N ARG A 164 -39.42 -0.25 21.69
CA ARG A 164 -38.39 0.57 22.37
C ARG A 164 -37.74 -0.18 23.55
N GLY A 165 -36.42 -0.31 23.51
CA GLY A 165 -35.58 -0.32 24.72
C GLY A 165 -34.57 -1.48 24.81
N GLY A 166 -33.27 -1.15 24.90
CA GLY A 166 -32.24 -2.06 25.37
C GLY A 166 -30.83 -1.80 24.84
N LEU A 167 -30.13 -0.81 25.41
CA LEU A 167 -28.69 -0.55 25.23
C LEU A 167 -27.84 -1.61 25.96
N ALA A 168 -26.70 -2.01 25.39
CA ALA A 168 -25.57 -2.55 26.13
C ALA A 168 -24.23 -2.17 25.48
N THR A 169 -23.31 -1.77 26.34
CA THR A 169 -21.98 -1.18 26.14
C THR A 169 -20.90 -2.18 25.72
N SER A 170 -19.93 -1.74 24.90
CA SER A 170 -18.56 -2.25 24.96
C SER A 170 -17.56 -1.15 24.58
N ILE A 171 -16.70 -0.83 25.55
CA ILE A 171 -15.58 0.12 25.45
C ILE A 171 -14.38 -0.67 24.94
N HIS A 172 -13.79 -0.26 23.82
CA HIS A 172 -12.44 -0.66 23.43
C HIS A 172 -11.61 0.58 23.11
N ASN A 173 -10.50 0.70 23.84
CA ASN A 173 -9.50 1.76 23.76
C ASN A 173 -8.45 1.39 22.68
N PRO A 174 -8.22 2.19 21.63
CA PRO A 174 -7.11 1.94 20.71
C PRO A 174 -5.85 2.62 21.23
N GLN A 175 -5.05 1.85 21.97
CA GLN A 175 -3.70 2.23 22.34
C GLN A 175 -2.78 2.06 21.12
N ASN A 176 -2.43 3.18 20.50
CA ASN A 176 -1.19 3.46 19.76
C ASN A 176 -0.43 2.25 19.17
N GLN A 177 -0.96 1.66 18.10
CA GLN A 177 -0.25 0.62 17.34
C GLN A 177 0.69 1.27 16.33
N LYS A 178 2.00 0.99 16.47
CA LYS A 178 2.98 1.22 15.41
C LYS A 178 2.55 0.39 14.18
N ALA A 179 2.45 1.05 13.03
CA ALA A 179 2.07 0.40 11.77
C ALA A 179 3.07 -0.72 11.43
N SER A 180 2.54 -1.89 11.06
CA SER A 180 3.33 -2.99 10.50
C SER A 180 3.80 -2.64 9.07
N PRO A 181 4.93 -3.18 8.60
CA PRO A 181 5.48 -2.90 7.26
C PRO A 181 4.50 -3.17 6.10
N VAL A 182 3.48 -4.01 6.29
CA VAL A 182 2.45 -4.33 5.28
C VAL A 182 1.48 -3.15 5.05
N GLN A 183 1.38 -2.20 5.98
CA GLN A 183 0.42 -1.08 5.88
C GLN A 183 0.83 0.00 4.87
N THR A 184 2.09 0.06 4.44
CA THR A 184 2.59 1.09 3.50
C THR A 184 2.23 0.82 2.03
N VAL A 185 1.85 -0.42 1.69
CA VAL A 185 1.58 -0.84 0.29
C VAL A 185 0.17 -0.43 -0.20
N ARG A 186 -0.70 0.05 0.71
CA ARG A 186 -2.06 0.52 0.37
C ARG A 186 -2.31 1.96 0.83
N GLU A 187 -1.27 2.65 1.28
CA GLU A 187 -1.35 3.99 1.84
C GLU A 187 -0.84 5.05 0.86
N ILE A 188 -1.57 6.15 0.78
CA ILE A 188 -1.22 7.36 0.05
C ILE A 188 -1.11 8.50 1.06
N ILE A 189 -0.01 9.24 1.02
CA ILE A 189 0.16 10.46 1.81
C ILE A 189 -0.08 11.64 0.88
N ILE A 190 -0.85 12.61 1.35
CA ILE A 190 -1.10 13.88 0.67
C ILE A 190 -0.53 14.98 1.54
N ASN A 191 0.42 15.71 0.98
CA ASN A 191 0.99 16.88 1.63
C ASN A 191 -0.01 18.02 1.50
N ILE A 192 -0.32 18.67 2.61
CA ILE A 192 -1.22 19.83 2.61
C ILE A 192 -0.43 21.00 3.16
N ARG A 193 -0.22 22.02 2.34
CA ARG A 193 0.61 23.19 2.72
C ARG A 193 -0.23 24.38 3.18
N ASP A 194 -1.49 24.45 2.79
CA ASP A 194 -2.37 25.55 3.15
C ASP A 194 -2.90 25.41 4.60
N PRO A 195 -2.62 26.37 5.50
CA PRO A 195 -3.07 26.31 6.89
C PRO A 195 -4.60 26.29 7.05
N VAL A 196 -5.32 26.96 6.14
CA VAL A 196 -6.79 27.00 6.18
C VAL A 196 -7.36 25.62 5.86
N THR A 197 -6.88 24.99 4.79
CA THR A 197 -7.23 23.62 4.43
C THR A 197 -6.88 22.63 5.55
N ILE A 198 -5.71 22.75 6.18
CA ILE A 198 -5.33 21.92 7.34
C ILE A 198 -6.36 22.05 8.47
N ALA A 199 -6.73 23.27 8.84
CA ALA A 199 -7.68 23.52 9.92
C ALA A 199 -9.08 23.00 9.59
N ASN A 200 -9.55 23.21 8.36
CA ASN A 200 -10.85 22.73 7.89
C ASN A 200 -10.93 21.20 7.95
N ILE A 201 -9.91 20.50 7.44
CA ILE A 201 -9.82 19.03 7.50
C ILE A 201 -9.77 18.55 8.95
N ARG A 202 -9.06 19.26 9.83
CA ARG A 202 -8.95 18.91 11.26
C ARG A 202 -10.27 19.01 12.01
N ALA A 203 -11.15 19.93 11.58
CA ALA A 203 -12.49 20.08 12.15
C ALA A 203 -13.48 18.99 11.68
N MET A 204 -13.16 18.24 10.62
CA MET A 204 -14.04 17.19 10.09
C MET A 204 -14.02 15.94 10.99
N SER A 205 -15.17 15.28 11.10
CA SER A 205 -15.23 13.94 11.67
C SER A 205 -14.54 12.92 10.74
N PRO A 206 -14.01 11.78 11.25
CA PRO A 206 -13.38 10.77 10.41
C PRO A 206 -14.27 10.28 9.25
N ARG A 207 -15.59 10.16 9.47
CA ARG A 207 -16.55 9.78 8.41
C ARG A 207 -16.70 10.87 7.37
N SER A 208 -16.82 12.13 7.80
CA SER A 208 -16.93 13.28 6.90
C SER A 208 -15.66 13.45 6.06
N LEU A 209 -14.48 13.27 6.66
CA LEU A 209 -13.20 13.33 5.96
C LEU A 209 -13.06 12.21 4.92
N LYS A 210 -13.46 10.98 5.27
CA LYS A 210 -13.50 9.88 4.31
C LYS A 210 -14.42 10.22 3.13
N SER A 211 -15.65 10.66 3.39
CA SER A 211 -16.61 11.05 2.34
C SER A 211 -16.11 12.20 1.48
N HIS A 212 -15.40 13.17 2.07
CA HIS A 212 -14.78 14.29 1.36
C HIS A 212 -13.74 13.80 0.35
N VAL A 213 -12.88 12.86 0.75
CA VAL A 213 -11.91 12.22 -0.14
C VAL A 213 -12.60 11.40 -1.23
N ASP A 214 -13.59 10.59 -0.90
CA ASP A 214 -14.36 9.80 -1.87
C ASP A 214 -15.08 10.69 -2.91
N LEU A 215 -15.49 11.89 -2.51
CA LEU A 215 -16.11 12.87 -3.40
C LEU A 215 -15.06 13.51 -4.33
N ALA A 216 -13.90 13.90 -3.79
CA ALA A 216 -12.80 14.45 -4.57
C ALA A 216 -12.35 13.49 -5.70
N ILE A 217 -12.24 12.19 -5.38
CA ILE A 217 -11.91 11.13 -6.34
C ILE A 217 -13.04 10.95 -7.36
N ALA A 218 -14.30 10.90 -6.94
CA ALA A 218 -15.44 10.77 -7.86
C ALA A 218 -15.57 11.96 -8.80
N GLN A 219 -15.21 13.17 -8.34
CA GLN A 219 -15.20 14.39 -9.15
C GLN A 219 -13.98 14.50 -10.08
N SER A 220 -13.06 13.52 -10.08
CA SER A 220 -11.91 13.48 -11.00
C SER A 220 -12.33 13.52 -12.48
N SER A 221 -13.51 12.98 -12.81
CA SER A 221 -13.96 12.73 -14.19
C SER A 221 -13.04 11.77 -14.97
N ASN A 222 -12.25 10.96 -14.26
CA ASN A 222 -11.36 9.98 -14.85
C ASN A 222 -11.91 8.56 -14.60
N GLU A 223 -12.27 7.86 -15.68
CA GLU A 223 -12.88 6.54 -15.68
C GLU A 223 -12.07 5.48 -14.90
N HIS A 224 -10.75 5.65 -14.80
CA HIS A 224 -9.85 4.72 -14.10
C HIS A 224 -9.91 4.84 -12.58
N ILE A 225 -10.33 6.00 -12.05
CA ILE A 225 -10.28 6.27 -10.60
C ILE A 225 -11.61 6.71 -10.00
N GLU A 226 -12.57 7.20 -10.77
CA GLU A 226 -13.84 7.76 -10.26
C GLU A 226 -14.64 6.77 -9.40
N LYS A 227 -14.50 5.46 -9.66
CA LYS A 227 -15.21 4.37 -8.95
C LYS A 227 -14.48 3.89 -7.71
N ILE A 228 -13.23 4.32 -7.51
CA ILE A 228 -12.42 3.90 -6.36
C ILE A 228 -12.99 4.55 -5.10
N LYS A 229 -13.20 3.73 -4.07
CA LYS A 229 -13.57 4.19 -2.73
C LYS A 229 -12.46 3.88 -1.76
N VAL A 230 -12.11 4.87 -0.95
CA VAL A 230 -11.08 4.71 0.07
C VAL A 230 -11.65 3.98 1.28
N VAL A 231 -10.80 3.24 1.99
CA VAL A 231 -11.18 2.52 3.21
C VAL A 231 -11.16 3.47 4.41
N SER A 232 -10.13 4.32 4.51
CA SER A 232 -10.00 5.28 5.60
C SER A 232 -9.19 6.50 5.19
N SER A 233 -9.49 7.65 5.82
CA SER A 233 -8.74 8.89 5.67
C SER A 233 -8.46 9.48 7.05
N ASN A 234 -7.20 9.83 7.33
CA ASN A 234 -6.77 10.36 8.64
C ASN A 234 -5.80 11.52 8.46
N GLN A 235 -6.04 12.64 9.13
CA GLN A 235 -5.06 13.71 9.17
C GLN A 235 -3.95 13.39 10.17
N LEU A 236 -2.71 13.49 9.73
CA LEU A 236 -1.51 13.31 10.54
C LEU A 236 -1.25 14.54 11.41
N ARG A 237 -0.41 14.37 12.44
CA ARG A 237 0.03 15.50 13.29
C ARG A 237 0.72 16.61 12.51
N SER A 238 1.38 16.27 11.40
CA SER A 238 2.01 17.24 10.49
C SER A 238 0.99 18.15 9.80
N GLY A 239 -0.27 17.75 9.68
CA GLY A 239 -1.28 18.41 8.85
C GLY A 239 -1.56 17.67 7.55
N ASP A 240 -0.65 16.79 7.13
CA ASP A 240 -0.79 15.93 5.96
C ASP A 240 -1.94 14.93 6.12
N LEU A 241 -2.46 14.44 5.01
CA LEU A 241 -3.56 13.47 4.98
C LEU A 241 -3.05 12.09 4.57
N SER A 242 -3.35 11.08 5.38
CA SER A 242 -3.13 9.66 5.06
C SER A 242 -4.42 9.03 4.57
N ILE A 243 -4.37 8.38 3.42
CA ILE A 243 -5.49 7.68 2.79
C ILE A 243 -5.10 6.22 2.62
N LYS A 244 -5.98 5.30 3.03
CA LYS A 244 -5.82 3.86 2.79
C LYS A 244 -6.85 3.37 1.79
N THR A 245 -6.38 2.62 0.82
CA THR A 245 -7.20 2.00 -0.23
C THR A 245 -7.53 0.54 0.10
N ALA A 246 -8.51 -0.03 -0.60
CA ALA A 246 -8.88 -1.43 -0.43
C ALA A 246 -7.78 -2.35 -1.00
N THR A 247 -7.27 -2.02 -2.19
CA THR A 247 -6.25 -2.81 -2.89
C THR A 247 -5.02 -1.98 -3.23
N SER A 248 -3.87 -2.63 -3.42
CA SER A 248 -2.66 -1.96 -3.89
C SER A 248 -2.78 -1.45 -5.34
N SER A 249 -3.65 -2.08 -6.15
CA SER A 249 -3.97 -1.60 -7.51
C SER A 249 -4.66 -0.24 -7.46
N ASP A 250 -5.66 -0.07 -6.59
CA ASP A 250 -6.35 1.21 -6.40
C ASP A 250 -5.38 2.30 -5.97
N MET A 251 -4.44 1.96 -5.08
CA MET A 251 -3.40 2.88 -4.63
C MET A 251 -2.52 3.35 -5.80
N VAL A 252 -2.08 2.43 -6.65
CA VAL A 252 -1.25 2.74 -7.82
C VAL A 252 -2.02 3.61 -8.80
N ALA A 253 -3.27 3.29 -9.10
CA ALA A 253 -4.12 4.08 -9.99
C ALA A 253 -4.32 5.51 -9.46
N LEU A 254 -4.65 5.67 -8.17
CA LEU A 254 -4.83 6.99 -7.54
C LEU A 254 -3.55 7.82 -7.54
N ARG A 255 -2.37 7.19 -7.45
CA ARG A 255 -1.08 7.90 -7.57
C ARG A 255 -0.77 8.29 -9.01
N GLN A 256 -1.05 7.40 -9.97
CA GLN A 256 -0.81 7.66 -11.39
C GLN A 256 -1.64 8.84 -11.89
N PHE A 257 -2.89 8.94 -11.44
CA PHE A 257 -3.83 10.00 -11.83
C PHE A 257 -3.99 11.05 -10.73
N ALA A 258 -2.93 11.32 -9.95
CA ALA A 258 -2.98 12.23 -8.79
C ALA A 258 -3.50 13.63 -9.15
N GLU A 259 -3.05 14.18 -10.27
CA GLU A 259 -3.37 15.54 -10.74
C GLU A 259 -4.88 15.76 -10.92
N ASP A 260 -5.62 14.70 -11.23
CA ASP A 260 -7.06 14.78 -11.51
C ASP A 260 -7.92 15.00 -10.26
N TRP A 261 -7.41 14.71 -9.06
CA TRP A 261 -8.23 14.73 -7.84
C TRP A 261 -7.58 15.39 -6.63
N GLU A 262 -6.25 15.50 -6.58
CA GLU A 262 -5.55 15.99 -5.38
C GLU A 262 -5.98 17.41 -4.98
N GLN A 263 -6.14 18.32 -5.94
CA GLN A 263 -6.53 19.71 -5.69
C GLN A 263 -8.00 19.83 -5.24
N LYS A 264 -8.83 18.80 -5.52
CA LYS A 264 -10.23 18.76 -5.10
C LYS A 264 -10.40 18.49 -3.60
N ILE A 265 -9.34 17.99 -2.95
CA ILE A 265 -9.33 17.81 -1.48
C ILE A 265 -9.24 19.16 -0.78
N GLY A 266 -8.53 20.11 -1.37
CA GLY A 266 -8.35 21.45 -0.84
C GLY A 266 -7.12 22.13 -1.42
N ASN A 267 -6.98 23.42 -1.14
CA ASN A 267 -5.90 24.21 -1.70
C ASN A 267 -4.53 23.72 -1.19
N GLY A 268 -3.56 23.62 -2.09
CA GLY A 268 -2.20 23.19 -1.74
C GLY A 268 -2.09 21.74 -1.27
N ALA A 269 -3.11 20.92 -1.57
CA ALA A 269 -3.04 19.47 -1.42
C ALA A 269 -2.28 18.87 -2.61
N THR A 270 -1.28 18.04 -2.33
CA THR A 270 -0.46 17.37 -3.36
C THR A 270 -0.15 15.94 -2.94
N VAL A 271 -0.38 14.97 -3.81
CA VAL A 271 -0.09 13.56 -3.55
C VAL A 271 1.42 13.40 -3.44
N ARG A 272 1.88 12.78 -2.35
CA ARG A 272 3.28 12.48 -2.13
C ARG A 272 3.67 11.25 -2.94
N ILE A 273 4.31 11.50 -4.09
CA ILE A 273 4.94 10.45 -4.89
C ILE A 273 6.18 9.95 -4.11
N PRO A 274 6.30 8.63 -3.84
CA PRO A 274 7.51 8.10 -3.24
C PRO A 274 8.68 8.27 -4.21
N THR A 275 9.84 8.61 -3.66
CA THR A 275 11.09 8.66 -4.41
C THR A 275 12.05 7.61 -3.88
N TYR A 276 12.84 7.04 -4.77
CA TYR A 276 13.79 5.96 -4.47
C TYR A 276 15.20 6.54 -4.58
N GLY A 277 15.82 6.72 -3.41
CA GLY A 277 17.11 7.37 -3.31
C GLY A 277 18.26 6.42 -3.51
N VAL A 278 19.26 6.90 -4.25
CA VAL A 278 20.56 6.27 -4.46
C VAL A 278 21.64 7.22 -3.95
N LEU A 279 22.60 6.68 -3.20
CA LEU A 279 23.79 7.39 -2.75
C LEU A 279 24.94 7.06 -3.70
N VAL A 280 25.45 8.08 -4.38
CA VAL A 280 26.53 7.96 -5.36
C VAL A 280 27.81 8.50 -4.73
N HIS A 281 28.88 7.70 -4.71
CA HIS A 281 30.13 8.07 -4.05
C HIS A 281 31.19 8.58 -5.02
N GLY A 282 32.08 9.47 -4.55
CA GLY A 282 33.27 9.87 -5.29
C GLY A 282 33.05 10.89 -6.40
N VAL A 283 31.87 11.52 -6.47
CA VAL A 283 31.56 12.51 -7.50
C VAL A 283 32.32 13.81 -7.23
N ARG A 284 33.02 14.31 -8.26
CA ARG A 284 33.77 15.57 -8.17
C ARG A 284 32.82 16.73 -7.93
N THR A 285 33.11 17.52 -6.90
CA THR A 285 32.23 18.62 -6.47
C THR A 285 32.17 19.74 -7.50
N SER A 286 33.25 19.94 -8.26
CA SER A 286 33.32 20.87 -9.38
C SER A 286 32.54 20.40 -10.62
N SER A 287 32.15 19.12 -10.71
CA SER A 287 31.43 18.58 -11.87
C SER A 287 29.92 18.78 -11.79
N MET A 288 29.38 19.03 -10.59
CA MET A 288 27.94 19.19 -10.36
C MET A 288 27.66 20.48 -9.58
N ASP A 289 27.30 21.53 -10.32
CA ASP A 289 26.80 22.78 -9.76
C ASP A 289 25.30 22.67 -9.40
N MET A 290 25.00 22.52 -8.10
CA MET A 290 23.63 22.33 -7.60
C MET A 290 22.70 23.51 -7.86
N ASP A 291 23.25 24.69 -8.20
CA ASP A 291 22.44 25.85 -8.58
C ASP A 291 21.81 25.67 -9.98
N ASN A 292 22.31 24.71 -10.77
CA ASN A 292 21.83 24.39 -12.12
C ASN A 292 21.27 22.96 -12.20
N PHE A 293 20.22 22.71 -11.40
CA PHE A 293 19.60 21.40 -11.24
C PHE A 293 19.16 20.77 -12.56
N GLU A 294 18.50 21.54 -13.43
CA GLU A 294 17.94 21.06 -14.70
C GLU A 294 19.04 20.53 -15.62
N LEU A 295 20.16 21.25 -15.73
CA LEU A 295 21.29 20.84 -16.57
C LEU A 295 21.92 19.54 -16.08
N ILE A 296 22.12 19.42 -14.75
CA ILE A 296 22.67 18.18 -14.17
C ILE A 296 21.71 17.03 -14.39
N ARG A 297 20.42 17.23 -14.09
CA ARG A 297 19.38 16.22 -14.28
C ARG A 297 19.37 15.71 -15.71
N ASP A 298 19.35 16.61 -16.68
CA ASP A 298 19.23 16.26 -18.09
C ASP A 298 20.51 15.57 -18.60
N GLY A 299 21.70 16.03 -18.17
CA GLY A 299 22.96 15.35 -18.48
C GLY A 299 23.03 13.93 -17.89
N LEU A 300 22.57 13.76 -16.66
CA LEU A 300 22.59 12.48 -15.96
C LEU A 300 21.59 11.51 -16.62
N LEU A 301 20.40 11.98 -16.99
CA LEU A 301 19.45 11.19 -17.78
C LEU A 301 20.01 10.82 -19.16
N GLN A 302 20.72 11.74 -19.83
CA GLN A 302 21.29 11.50 -21.14
C GLN A 302 22.40 10.43 -21.11
N ASP A 303 23.30 10.51 -20.13
CA ASP A 303 24.42 9.56 -19.97
C ASP A 303 23.93 8.14 -19.65
N ASN A 304 22.82 8.01 -18.94
CA ASN A 304 22.28 6.72 -18.49
C ASN A 304 21.11 6.21 -19.36
N LYS A 305 20.72 6.97 -20.38
CA LYS A 305 19.63 6.64 -21.32
C LYS A 305 19.70 5.23 -21.93
N PRO A 306 20.88 4.65 -22.26
CA PRO A 306 20.96 3.31 -22.84
C PRO A 306 20.34 2.20 -21.97
N PHE A 307 20.32 2.38 -20.65
CA PHE A 307 19.89 1.33 -19.73
C PHE A 307 18.75 1.76 -18.79
N ILE A 308 18.54 3.06 -18.55
CA ILE A 308 17.34 3.61 -17.87
C ILE A 308 16.61 4.64 -18.77
N PRO A 309 16.06 4.23 -19.93
CA PRO A 309 15.60 5.14 -20.99
C PRO A 309 14.38 6.00 -20.60
N THR A 310 13.65 5.59 -19.59
CA THR A 310 12.39 6.19 -19.13
C THR A 310 12.49 6.73 -17.70
N ALA A 311 13.73 6.88 -17.19
CA ALA A 311 13.95 7.36 -15.84
C ALA A 311 13.50 8.81 -15.68
N GLU A 312 12.99 9.12 -14.50
CA GLU A 312 12.70 10.47 -14.07
C GLU A 312 13.35 10.70 -12.70
N ILE A 313 14.09 11.80 -12.58
CA ILE A 313 14.80 12.19 -11.37
C ILE A 313 14.09 13.38 -10.74
N LYS A 314 13.65 13.23 -9.48
CA LYS A 314 12.96 14.29 -8.72
C LYS A 314 13.90 15.14 -7.88
N TYR A 315 15.05 14.60 -7.50
CA TYR A 315 15.97 15.31 -6.62
C TYR A 315 17.41 14.87 -6.86
N ILE A 316 18.32 15.84 -6.82
CA ILE A 316 19.76 15.66 -6.81
C ILE A 316 20.31 16.60 -5.73
N GLY A 317 21.19 16.09 -4.87
CA GLY A 317 21.78 16.95 -3.84
C GLY A 317 22.94 16.32 -3.10
N TRP A 318 23.92 17.15 -2.74
CA TRP A 318 25.05 16.71 -1.92
C TRP A 318 24.58 16.19 -0.56
N LEU A 319 25.12 15.03 -0.13
CA LEU A 319 24.80 14.46 1.17
C LEU A 319 25.26 15.38 2.32
N THR A 320 26.41 16.03 2.17
CA THR A 320 27.01 16.92 3.17
C THR A 320 27.03 18.37 2.70
N ARG A 321 26.71 19.29 3.61
CA ARG A 321 26.71 20.75 3.37
C ARG A 321 28.11 21.34 3.09
N SER A 322 29.18 20.63 3.45
CA SER A 322 30.58 21.01 3.19
C SER A 322 31.14 20.38 1.91
N SER A 323 30.30 20.11 0.91
CA SER A 323 30.77 19.55 -0.37
C SER A 323 31.71 20.51 -1.10
N SER A 324 31.47 21.83 -1.05
CA SER A 324 32.27 22.83 -1.76
C SER A 324 33.73 22.92 -1.32
N SER A 325 34.10 22.41 -0.13
CA SER A 325 35.49 22.41 0.36
C SER A 325 36.25 21.11 0.07
N LYS A 326 35.60 20.12 -0.56
CA LYS A 326 36.20 18.83 -0.92
C LYS A 326 36.37 18.73 -2.43
N SER A 327 37.35 17.97 -2.89
CA SER A 327 37.52 17.66 -4.32
C SER A 327 36.45 16.69 -4.85
N ALA A 328 36.01 15.75 -4.01
CA ALA A 328 34.95 14.80 -4.30
C ALA A 328 34.05 14.59 -3.06
N SER A 329 32.79 14.27 -3.30
CA SER A 329 31.79 14.05 -2.26
C SER A 329 30.78 12.99 -2.69
N SER A 330 29.80 12.71 -1.83
CA SER A 330 28.68 11.83 -2.15
C SER A 330 27.42 12.63 -2.44
N VAL A 331 26.71 12.26 -3.51
CA VAL A 331 25.47 12.89 -3.96
C VAL A 331 24.32 11.90 -3.80
N VAL A 332 23.17 12.41 -3.40
CA VAL A 332 21.91 11.67 -3.38
C VAL A 332 21.17 11.98 -4.67
N VAL A 333 20.77 10.95 -5.40
CA VAL A 333 19.91 11.04 -6.58
C VAL A 333 18.62 10.28 -6.28
N GLU A 334 17.47 10.89 -6.52
CA GLU A 334 16.18 10.26 -6.24
C GLU A 334 15.34 10.08 -7.49
N PHE A 335 15.06 8.82 -7.80
CA PHE A 335 14.25 8.40 -8.94
C PHE A 335 12.78 8.26 -8.54
N THR A 336 11.87 8.39 -9.51
CA THR A 336 10.43 8.12 -9.29
C THR A 336 10.10 6.63 -9.31
N ARG A 337 10.92 5.81 -9.98
CA ARG A 337 10.73 4.37 -10.12
C ARG A 337 11.80 3.59 -9.37
N PRO A 338 11.42 2.50 -8.68
CA PRO A 338 12.37 1.65 -8.01
C PRO A 338 13.24 0.88 -9.00
N GLU A 339 12.71 0.54 -10.18
CA GLU A 339 13.43 -0.18 -11.23
C GLU A 339 14.67 0.59 -11.69
N ASP A 340 14.52 1.89 -11.95
CA ASP A 340 15.63 2.74 -12.39
C ASP A 340 16.68 2.91 -11.29
N ALA A 341 16.24 3.10 -10.03
CA ALA A 341 17.14 3.20 -8.88
C ALA A 341 17.94 1.91 -8.66
N ASN A 342 17.28 0.74 -8.71
CA ASN A 342 17.94 -0.55 -8.55
C ASN A 342 18.95 -0.80 -9.65
N LYS A 343 18.58 -0.49 -10.90
CA LYS A 343 19.49 -0.67 -12.03
C LYS A 343 20.76 0.17 -11.89
N VAL A 344 20.64 1.40 -11.42
CA VAL A 344 21.78 2.27 -11.11
C VAL A 344 22.60 1.76 -9.92
N ILE A 345 21.97 1.13 -8.93
CA ILE A 345 22.69 0.48 -7.82
C ILE A 345 23.52 -0.71 -8.33
N ASP A 346 22.95 -1.53 -9.21
CA ASP A 346 23.55 -2.77 -9.68
C ASP A 346 24.65 -2.53 -10.73
N GLU A 347 24.40 -1.64 -11.71
CA GLU A 347 25.30 -1.37 -12.83
C GLU A 347 26.20 -0.15 -12.61
N GLY A 348 25.88 0.68 -11.61
CA GLY A 348 26.52 1.97 -11.35
C GLY A 348 25.85 3.12 -12.10
N LEU A 349 26.10 4.35 -11.61
CA LEU A 349 25.62 5.57 -12.25
C LEU A 349 26.67 6.15 -13.18
N ILE A 350 26.31 6.46 -14.42
CA ILE A 350 27.20 7.15 -15.36
C ILE A 350 27.05 8.66 -15.19
N TRP A 351 28.17 9.37 -15.11
CA TRP A 351 28.19 10.83 -15.16
C TRP A 351 29.46 11.32 -15.86
N GLN A 352 29.29 12.10 -16.93
CA GLN A 352 30.37 12.63 -17.77
C GLN A 352 31.31 11.53 -18.29
N GLY A 353 30.76 10.35 -18.57
CA GLY A 353 31.51 9.18 -19.06
C GLY A 353 32.26 8.38 -18.00
N GLU A 354 32.17 8.74 -16.71
CA GLU A 354 32.69 7.94 -15.60
C GLU A 354 31.56 7.13 -14.95
N VAL A 355 31.85 5.90 -14.50
CA VAL A 355 30.90 5.03 -13.77
C VAL A 355 31.15 5.15 -12.27
N PHE A 356 30.10 5.46 -11.51
CA PHE A 356 30.15 5.66 -10.07
C PHE A 356 29.41 4.55 -9.32
N GLN A 357 30.05 4.06 -8.25
CA GLN A 357 29.46 3.09 -7.34
C GLN A 357 28.31 3.72 -6.54
N CYS A 358 27.24 2.95 -6.40
CA CYS A 358 25.96 3.39 -5.88
C CYS A 358 25.50 2.50 -4.73
N GLU A 359 24.95 3.11 -3.68
CA GLU A 359 24.34 2.42 -2.55
C GLU A 359 22.89 2.85 -2.36
N LEU A 360 22.09 2.00 -1.72
CA LEU A 360 20.73 2.35 -1.33
C LEU A 360 20.75 3.53 -0.34
N TYR A 361 19.96 4.55 -0.64
CA TYR A 361 19.76 5.69 0.27
C TYR A 361 18.33 5.70 0.83
N ASP A 362 18.19 5.28 2.09
CA ASP A 362 16.94 5.41 2.83
C ASP A 362 16.98 6.65 3.74
N ARG A 363 16.12 7.63 3.44
CA ARG A 363 15.91 8.83 4.26
C ARG A 363 15.50 8.49 5.70
N GLN A 364 14.86 7.35 5.94
CA GLN A 364 14.45 6.91 7.28
C GLN A 364 15.63 6.48 8.13
N CYS A 365 16.71 5.99 7.50
CA CYS A 365 17.96 5.63 8.17
C CYS A 365 18.77 6.86 8.60
N ARG A 366 18.38 8.09 8.22
CA ARG A 366 19.00 9.29 8.77
C ARG A 366 18.72 9.39 10.26
N VAL A 367 19.80 9.30 11.04
CA VAL A 367 19.77 9.52 12.49
C VAL A 367 19.23 10.92 12.75
N ARG A 368 18.03 11.00 13.34
CA ARG A 368 17.40 12.26 13.72
C ARG A 368 17.93 12.69 15.08
N GLN A 369 18.70 13.77 15.11
CA GLN A 369 19.08 14.43 16.36
C GLN A 369 18.08 15.53 16.69
N CYS A 370 17.58 15.54 17.92
CA CYS A 370 16.75 16.61 18.43
C CYS A 370 17.64 17.76 18.88
N PHE A 371 17.62 18.91 18.21
CA PHE A 371 18.44 20.07 18.61
C PHE A 371 17.97 20.77 19.89
N GLN A 372 16.83 20.37 20.45
CA GLN A 372 16.36 20.90 21.74
C GLN A 372 17.00 20.16 22.92
N CYS A 373 17.14 18.84 22.87
CA CYS A 373 17.69 18.04 23.97
C CYS A 373 18.97 17.25 23.59
N HIS A 374 19.45 17.40 22.36
CA HIS A 374 20.59 16.72 21.73
C HIS A 374 20.56 15.19 21.68
N LYS A 375 19.44 14.57 22.08
CA LYS A 375 19.21 13.12 21.97
C LYS A 375 18.75 12.71 20.59
N TYR A 376 19.01 11.45 20.25
CA TYR A 376 18.59 10.85 18.98
C TYR A 376 17.16 10.29 19.03
N GLY A 377 16.54 10.12 17.86
CA GLY A 377 15.28 9.40 17.67
C GLY A 377 14.02 10.27 17.57
N HIS A 378 14.12 11.59 17.75
CA HIS A 378 13.00 12.53 17.59
C HIS A 378 13.47 13.91 17.11
N ILE A 379 12.52 14.76 16.73
CA ILE A 379 12.78 16.15 16.29
C ILE A 379 12.28 17.14 17.34
N GLY A 380 12.83 18.36 17.35
CA GLY A 380 12.55 19.39 18.35
C GLY A 380 11.06 19.71 18.53
N THR A 381 10.29 19.76 17.44
CA THR A 381 8.84 20.05 17.48
C THR A 381 8.01 19.02 18.26
N GLN A 382 8.57 17.82 18.47
CA GLN A 382 7.93 16.73 19.21
C GLN A 382 8.59 16.51 20.58
N CYS A 383 9.60 17.30 20.91
CA CYS A 383 10.39 17.17 22.13
C CYS A 383 9.65 17.81 23.30
N LYS A 384 9.39 17.00 24.34
CA LYS A 384 8.85 17.48 25.63
C LYS A 384 9.95 17.63 26.71
N ALA A 385 11.20 17.34 26.37
CA ALA A 385 12.31 17.47 27.30
C ALA A 385 12.73 18.94 27.45
N THR A 386 13.33 19.25 28.60
CA THR A 386 13.96 20.55 28.86
C THR A 386 15.00 20.86 27.80
N ILE A 387 15.12 22.14 27.45
CA ILE A 387 16.14 22.58 26.50
C ILE A 387 17.53 22.32 27.10
N THR A 388 18.43 21.84 26.27
CA THR A 388 19.81 21.55 26.64
C THR A 388 20.72 22.16 25.59
N CYS A 389 21.78 22.83 26.02
CA CYS A 389 22.78 23.39 25.14
C CYS A 389 23.70 22.29 24.59
N GLY A 390 23.93 22.28 23.28
CA GLY A 390 24.80 21.28 22.62
C GLY A 390 26.29 21.51 22.82
N TYR A 391 26.68 22.63 23.45
CA TYR A 391 28.08 22.95 23.76
C TYR A 391 28.42 22.67 25.23
N CYS A 392 27.60 23.13 26.17
CA CYS A 392 27.88 23.10 27.61
C CYS A 392 26.90 22.25 28.44
N ALA A 393 25.91 21.63 27.80
CA ALA A 393 24.86 20.82 28.44
C ALA A 393 23.98 21.56 29.47
N GLN A 394 24.01 22.90 29.51
CA GLN A 394 23.17 23.71 30.40
C GLN A 394 21.79 24.02 29.80
N GLU A 395 20.85 24.48 30.64
CA GLU A 395 19.45 24.73 30.26
C GLU A 395 19.25 26.06 29.51
N HIS A 396 19.77 26.15 28.29
CA HIS A 396 19.50 27.28 27.40
C HIS A 396 19.60 26.87 25.92
N PRO A 397 19.05 27.67 24.99
CA PRO A 397 19.23 27.44 23.56
C PRO A 397 20.72 27.44 23.18
N THR A 398 21.11 26.48 22.35
CA THR A 398 22.51 26.34 21.87
C THR A 398 23.00 27.59 21.15
N ARG A 399 22.10 28.35 20.51
CA ARG A 399 22.41 29.59 19.82
C ARG A 399 22.88 30.70 20.76
N ASP A 400 22.38 30.69 21.99
CA ASP A 400 22.62 31.71 23.01
C ASP A 400 23.72 31.27 23.99
N CYS A 401 24.51 30.27 23.59
CA CYS A 401 25.57 29.73 24.43
C CYS A 401 26.76 30.69 24.54
N PRO A 402 27.15 31.10 25.76
CA PRO A 402 28.30 31.99 25.96
C PRO A 402 29.63 31.33 25.60
N THR A 403 29.72 29.99 25.61
CA THR A 403 30.94 29.23 25.28
C THR A 403 31.04 28.86 23.81
N LYS A 404 30.13 29.33 22.94
CA LYS A 404 30.12 28.99 21.50
C LYS A 404 31.40 29.43 20.78
N SER A 405 32.01 30.53 21.22
CA SER A 405 33.24 31.12 20.66
C SER A 405 34.52 30.49 21.21
N ASP A 406 34.42 29.78 22.33
CA ASP A 406 35.56 29.19 23.03
C ASP A 406 35.80 27.77 22.49
N ARG A 407 36.86 27.63 21.69
CA ARG A 407 37.25 26.36 21.07
C ARG A 407 37.93 25.40 22.05
N ASP A 408 38.38 25.90 23.20
CA ASP A 408 39.15 25.15 24.20
C ASP A 408 38.28 24.69 25.39
N ALA A 409 37.05 25.19 25.50
CA ALA A 409 36.09 24.71 26.49
C ALA A 409 35.74 23.23 26.23
N PRO A 410 35.78 22.37 27.27
CA PRO A 410 35.47 20.95 27.13
C PRO A 410 34.02 20.78 26.68
N ARG A 411 33.85 20.24 25.47
CA ARG A 411 32.54 19.80 24.96
C ARG A 411 32.17 18.54 25.74
N LYS A 412 31.13 18.64 26.56
CA LYS A 412 30.62 17.51 27.34
C LYS A 412 29.73 16.60 26.50
#